data_AF-A0A3M1E3E9-F1
#
_entry.id   AF-A0A3M1E3E9-F1
#
_cell.length_a   1.000
_cell.length_b   1.000
_cell.length_c   1.000
_cell.angle_alpha   90.00
_cell.angle_beta   90.00
_cell.angle_gamma   90.00
#
_symmetry.space_group_name_H-M   'P 1'
#
loop_
_entity.id
_entity.type
_entity.pdbx_description
1 polymer ?
#
loop_
_entity_poly.entity_id
_entity_poly.type
_entity_poly.pdbx_seq_one_letter_code
_entity_poly.pdbx_strand_id
1 'polypeptide(L)'
;MASSSDRASFWREVSGALGDLGTLVPLAVALITVNGLPATGVFFGVGVAYILAGLFYRLPIPVQPLKAVAAIAIARGLSSRTVTAAGWWMGALLLLFALTDAPRWLDRLFTRPVIRGIQLGLGLMLVRSGLALASRPQVVAGGEERVVHLAAQAIPLGWVLAALTAGILLWALRSRRWPPTLLVLAFGGVVALAVGGAGQLLGTVRLGLALPVPALPQPRDLAAALLWLVLPQIPLTLGNAVFATVDT
;
A
#
# COMPACT_ATOMS: atom_id res chain seq x y z
N MET A 1 34.97 -15.27 10.89
CA MET A 1 34.91 -14.30 9.77
C MET A 1 34.06 -14.95 8.68
N ALA A 2 32.84 -14.44 8.42
CA ALA A 2 32.00 -14.98 7.36
C ALA A 2 32.69 -14.81 6.00
N SER A 3 32.65 -15.84 5.16
CA SER A 3 33.30 -15.84 3.85
C SER A 3 32.67 -14.76 2.94
N SER A 4 33.39 -14.29 1.91
CA SER A 4 32.86 -13.29 0.98
C SER A 4 31.57 -13.74 0.27
N SER A 5 31.35 -15.04 0.11
CA SER A 5 30.11 -15.64 -0.40
C SER A 5 28.94 -15.54 0.58
N ASP A 6 29.17 -15.69 1.88
CA ASP A 6 28.12 -15.58 2.90
C ASP A 6 27.60 -14.14 3.00
N ARG A 7 28.50 -13.15 2.91
CA ARG A 7 28.12 -11.74 2.88
C ARG A 7 27.31 -11.40 1.63
N ALA A 8 27.66 -11.96 0.47
CA ALA A 8 26.89 -11.77 -0.76
C ALA A 8 25.51 -12.47 -0.72
N SER A 9 25.38 -13.61 -0.02
CA SER A 9 24.07 -14.25 0.24
C SER A 9 23.21 -13.38 1.14
N PHE A 10 23.76 -12.89 2.26
CA PHE A 10 23.04 -12.05 3.22
C PHE A 10 22.45 -10.79 2.56
N TRP A 11 23.24 -10.04 1.79
CA TRP A 11 22.73 -8.83 1.12
C TRP A 11 21.66 -9.13 0.06
N ARG A 12 21.74 -10.29 -0.61
CA ARG A 12 20.68 -10.74 -1.53
C ARG A 12 19.40 -11.11 -0.78
N GLU A 13 19.51 -11.79 0.36
CA GLU A 13 18.37 -12.15 1.19
C GLU A 13 17.69 -10.92 1.80
N VAL A 14 18.47 -9.95 2.29
CA VAL A 14 17.96 -8.66 2.77
C VAL A 14 17.28 -7.89 1.64
N SER A 15 17.89 -7.84 0.45
CA SER A 15 17.28 -7.18 -0.70
C SER A 15 15.97 -7.86 -1.14
N GLY A 16 15.89 -9.19 -1.06
CA GLY A 16 14.67 -9.94 -1.37
C GLY A 16 13.56 -9.68 -0.36
N ALA A 17 13.88 -9.70 0.93
CA ALA A 17 12.93 -9.44 2.02
C ALA A 17 12.34 -8.02 1.98
N LEU A 18 13.12 -7.04 1.52
CA LEU A 18 12.69 -5.64 1.41
C LEU A 18 12.07 -5.31 0.03
N GLY A 19 11.94 -6.29 -0.86
CA GLY A 19 11.58 -6.09 -2.25
C GLY A 19 10.20 -5.47 -2.46
N ASP A 20 9.25 -5.68 -1.55
CA ASP A 20 7.89 -5.15 -1.67
C ASP A 20 7.63 -3.86 -0.88
N LEU A 21 8.60 -3.40 -0.05
CA LEU A 21 8.45 -2.20 0.78
C LEU A 21 8.13 -0.96 -0.05
N GLY A 22 8.66 -0.92 -1.27
CA GLY A 22 8.37 0.13 -2.25
C GLY A 22 6.88 0.25 -2.58
N THR A 23 6.08 -0.80 -2.40
CA THR A 23 4.62 -0.78 -2.58
C THR A 23 3.88 -0.82 -1.25
N LEU A 24 4.39 -1.56 -0.27
CA LEU A 24 3.78 -1.73 1.05
C LEU A 24 3.69 -0.41 1.80
N VAL A 25 4.80 0.31 1.93
CA VAL A 25 4.85 1.52 2.77
C VAL A 25 3.95 2.62 2.21
N PRO A 26 4.01 2.98 0.91
CA PRO A 26 3.13 4.01 0.38
C PRO A 26 1.63 3.67 0.51
N LEU A 27 1.24 2.42 0.23
CA LEU A 27 -0.16 2.00 0.37
C LEU A 27 -0.61 1.97 1.83
N ALA A 28 0.23 1.50 2.75
CA ALA A 28 -0.06 1.50 4.18
C ALA A 28 -0.25 2.92 4.71
N VAL A 29 0.68 3.83 4.41
CA VAL A 29 0.59 5.25 4.80
C VAL A 29 -0.67 5.89 4.21
N ALA A 30 -0.98 5.64 2.94
CA ALA A 30 -2.20 6.16 2.31
C ALA A 30 -3.47 5.62 2.99
N LEU A 31 -3.56 4.33 3.29
CA LEU A 31 -4.71 3.76 4.00
C LEU A 31 -4.85 4.28 5.44
N ILE A 32 -3.74 4.51 6.14
CA ILE A 32 -3.74 5.10 7.49
C ILE A 32 -4.28 6.54 7.43
N THR A 33 -3.76 7.34 6.50
CA THR A 33 -4.05 8.78 6.41
C THR A 33 -5.38 9.11 5.74
N VAL A 34 -5.80 8.31 4.74
CA VAL A 34 -7.02 8.55 3.96
C VAL A 34 -8.21 7.77 4.53
N ASN A 35 -8.01 6.52 4.91
CA ASN A 35 -9.09 5.62 5.35
C ASN A 35 -9.16 5.46 6.88
N GLY A 36 -8.19 6.02 7.61
CA GLY A 36 -8.17 5.98 9.07
C GLY A 36 -7.86 4.59 9.63
N LEU A 37 -7.06 3.78 8.94
CA LEU A 37 -6.57 2.52 9.51
C LEU A 37 -5.63 2.80 10.69
N PRO A 38 -5.71 2.02 11.79
CA PRO A 38 -4.78 2.15 12.90
C PRO A 38 -3.37 1.72 12.47
N ALA A 39 -2.41 2.65 12.51
CA ALA A 39 -1.04 2.39 12.10
C ALA A 39 -0.42 1.19 12.82
N THR A 40 -0.62 1.10 14.15
CA THR A 40 -0.15 -0.03 14.95
C THR A 40 -0.69 -1.37 14.44
N GLY A 41 -1.99 -1.46 14.15
CA GLY A 41 -2.60 -2.70 13.68
C GLY A 41 -2.08 -3.12 12.30
N VAL A 42 -1.92 -2.16 11.38
CA VAL A 42 -1.39 -2.40 10.04
C VAL A 42 0.04 -2.93 10.11
N PHE A 43 0.94 -2.22 10.78
CA PHE A 43 2.36 -2.60 10.82
C PHE A 43 2.60 -3.84 11.70
N PHE A 44 1.84 -4.03 12.77
CA PHE A 44 1.89 -5.27 13.56
C PHE A 44 1.46 -6.48 12.72
N GLY A 45 0.34 -6.39 12.01
CA GLY A 45 -0.15 -7.48 11.16
C GLY A 45 0.84 -7.83 10.04
N VAL A 46 1.41 -6.82 9.37
CA VAL A 46 2.47 -7.02 8.38
C VAL A 46 3.70 -7.69 8.99
N GLY A 47 4.16 -7.23 10.15
CA GLY A 47 5.33 -7.80 10.84
C GLY A 47 5.12 -9.26 11.23
N VAL A 48 3.95 -9.58 11.80
CA VAL A 48 3.57 -10.97 12.12
C VAL A 48 3.53 -11.83 10.85
N ALA A 49 2.92 -11.34 9.77
CA ALA A 49 2.87 -12.07 8.51
C ALA A 49 4.27 -12.34 7.94
N TYR A 50 5.19 -11.38 8.03
CA TYR A 50 6.59 -11.55 7.63
C TYR A 50 7.32 -12.61 8.46
N ILE A 51 7.14 -12.60 9.79
CA ILE A 51 7.71 -13.59 10.69
C ILE A 51 7.17 -14.99 10.36
N LEU A 52 5.84 -15.13 10.23
CA LEU A 52 5.20 -16.41 9.90
C LEU A 52 5.64 -16.94 8.53
N ALA A 53 5.70 -16.08 7.51
CA ALA A 53 6.18 -16.45 6.18
C ALA A 53 7.65 -16.91 6.24
N GLY A 54 8.52 -16.19 6.95
CA GLY A 54 9.91 -16.56 7.13
C GLY A 54 10.10 -17.89 7.86
N LEU A 55 9.32 -18.14 8.92
CA LEU A 55 9.36 -19.40 9.68
C LEU A 55 8.83 -20.59 8.87
N PHE A 56 7.76 -20.40 8.09
CA PHE A 56 7.12 -21.46 7.31
C PHE A 56 7.91 -21.81 6.05
N TYR A 57 8.26 -20.81 5.23
CA TYR A 57 8.91 -21.03 3.94
C TYR A 57 10.44 -21.07 4.03
N ARG A 58 11.04 -20.59 5.13
CA ARG A 58 12.50 -20.52 5.33
C ARG A 58 13.24 -19.78 4.22
N LEU A 59 12.55 -18.84 3.58
CA LEU A 59 13.04 -18.00 2.49
C LEU A 59 12.51 -16.56 2.67
N PRO A 60 13.23 -15.54 2.21
CA PRO A 60 12.78 -14.16 2.25
C PRO A 60 11.64 -13.95 1.23
N ILE A 61 10.40 -14.16 1.67
CA ILE A 61 9.20 -14.00 0.85
C ILE A 61 8.51 -12.67 1.17
N PRO A 62 8.31 -11.79 0.18
CA PRO A 62 7.60 -10.53 0.38
C PRO A 62 6.11 -10.77 0.69
N VAL A 63 5.58 -10.07 1.70
CA VAL A 63 4.15 -10.07 2.05
C VAL A 63 3.47 -8.89 1.35
N GLN A 64 3.13 -9.09 0.08
CA GLN A 64 2.60 -8.00 -0.74
C GLN A 64 1.27 -7.44 -0.21
N PRO A 65 1.08 -6.11 -0.26
CA PRO A 65 -0.21 -5.49 0.04
C PRO A 65 -1.25 -5.83 -1.03
N LEU A 66 -2.52 -5.87 -0.64
CA LEU A 66 -3.66 -6.05 -1.54
C LEU A 66 -3.91 -4.79 -2.37
N LYS A 67 -3.26 -4.72 -3.55
CA LYS A 67 -3.21 -3.50 -4.39
C LYS A 67 -4.58 -2.97 -4.80
N ALA A 68 -5.52 -3.83 -5.22
CA ALA A 68 -6.85 -3.38 -5.62
C ALA A 68 -7.66 -2.92 -4.41
N VAL A 69 -7.61 -3.68 -3.30
CA VAL A 69 -8.27 -3.28 -2.05
C VAL A 69 -7.80 -1.90 -1.62
N ALA A 70 -6.49 -1.69 -1.57
CA ALA A 70 -5.91 -0.42 -1.15
C ALA A 70 -6.30 0.73 -2.10
N ALA A 71 -6.11 0.53 -3.41
CA ALA A 71 -6.40 1.56 -4.41
C ALA A 71 -7.87 1.99 -4.42
N ILE A 72 -8.80 1.03 -4.35
CA ILE A 72 -10.24 1.33 -4.35
C ILE A 72 -10.65 1.97 -3.02
N ALA A 73 -10.14 1.46 -1.90
CA ALA A 73 -10.43 2.04 -0.59
C ALA A 73 -9.99 3.51 -0.51
N ILE A 74 -8.76 3.81 -0.94
CA ILE A 74 -8.22 5.18 -0.98
C ILE A 74 -9.09 6.05 -1.91
N ALA A 75 -9.36 5.58 -3.12
CA ALA A 75 -10.06 6.37 -4.13
C ALA A 75 -11.52 6.67 -3.79
N ARG A 76 -12.17 5.77 -3.05
CA ARG A 76 -13.56 5.93 -2.60
C ARG A 76 -13.69 6.45 -1.17
N GLY A 77 -12.58 6.65 -0.45
CA GLY A 77 -12.60 7.03 0.96
C GLY A 77 -13.38 6.06 1.83
N LEU A 78 -13.27 4.75 1.57
CA LEU A 78 -14.00 3.73 2.33
C LEU A 78 -13.56 3.69 3.79
N SER A 79 -14.48 3.33 4.69
CA SER A 79 -14.17 3.30 6.11
C SER A 79 -13.14 2.22 6.47
N SER A 80 -12.37 2.43 7.54
CA SER A 80 -11.46 1.43 8.12
C SER A 80 -12.17 0.10 8.42
N ARG A 81 -13.44 0.12 8.82
CA ARG A 81 -14.27 -1.08 9.03
C ARG A 81 -14.46 -1.89 7.75
N THR A 82 -14.76 -1.22 6.64
CA THR A 82 -14.94 -1.86 5.32
C THR A 82 -13.62 -2.46 4.82
N VAL A 83 -12.49 -1.76 5.02
CA VAL A 83 -11.16 -2.30 4.66
C VAL A 83 -10.81 -3.51 5.53
N THR A 84 -11.11 -3.47 6.83
CA THR A 84 -10.91 -4.61 7.75
C THR A 84 -11.78 -5.80 7.33
N ALA A 85 -13.03 -5.57 6.93
CA ALA A 85 -13.93 -6.60 6.42
C ALA A 85 -13.39 -7.25 5.13
N ALA A 86 -12.71 -6.50 4.25
CA ALA A 86 -12.04 -7.06 3.09
C ALA A 86 -10.87 -7.98 3.50
N GLY A 87 -10.15 -7.66 4.58
CA GLY A 87 -9.13 -8.54 5.16
C GLY A 87 -9.70 -9.89 5.59
N TRP A 88 -10.85 -9.90 6.27
CA TRP A 88 -11.56 -11.13 6.65
C TRP A 88 -11.97 -11.96 5.43
N TRP A 89 -12.55 -11.33 4.42
CA TRP A 89 -12.92 -12.02 3.18
C TRP A 89 -11.71 -12.58 2.44
N MET A 90 -10.66 -11.81 2.28
CA MET A 90 -9.45 -12.26 1.59
C MET A 90 -8.77 -13.39 2.36
N GLY A 91 -8.72 -13.34 3.70
CA GLY A 91 -8.22 -14.44 4.51
C GLY A 91 -9.02 -15.72 4.33
N ALA A 92 -10.35 -15.62 4.39
CA ALA A 92 -11.25 -16.76 4.16
C ALA A 92 -11.12 -17.34 2.75
N LEU A 93 -11.06 -16.48 1.72
CA LEU A 93 -10.91 -16.89 0.33
C LEU A 93 -9.55 -17.53 0.06
N LEU A 94 -8.46 -16.96 0.59
CA LEU A 94 -7.13 -17.55 0.44
C LEU A 94 -7.02 -18.89 1.16
N LEU A 95 -7.64 -19.03 2.34
CA LEU A 95 -7.73 -20.32 3.03
C LEU A 95 -8.53 -21.33 2.20
N LEU A 96 -9.67 -20.92 1.64
CA LEU A 96 -10.46 -21.77 0.74
C LEU A 96 -9.63 -22.21 -0.48
N PHE A 97 -8.87 -21.30 -1.10
CA PHE A 97 -8.00 -21.61 -2.24
C PHE A 97 -6.83 -22.51 -1.83
N ALA A 98 -6.31 -22.40 -0.62
CA ALA A 98 -5.27 -23.31 -0.13
C ALA A 98 -5.80 -24.73 0.10
N LEU A 99 -7.09 -24.87 0.45
CA LEU A 99 -7.73 -26.16 0.72
C LEU A 99 -8.37 -26.79 -0.52
N THR A 100 -8.46 -26.08 -1.65
CA THR A 100 -9.20 -26.53 -2.85
C THR A 100 -8.44 -26.23 -4.14
N ASP A 101 -8.83 -26.90 -5.23
CA ASP A 101 -8.33 -26.60 -6.59
C ASP A 101 -9.11 -25.47 -7.30
N ALA A 102 -9.87 -24.65 -6.56
CA ALA A 102 -10.71 -23.58 -7.11
C ALA A 102 -9.97 -22.59 -8.04
N PRO A 103 -8.68 -22.24 -7.81
CA PRO A 103 -7.94 -21.36 -8.72
C PRO A 103 -7.87 -21.85 -10.17
N ARG A 104 -7.85 -23.18 -10.41
CA ARG A 104 -7.80 -23.77 -11.76
C ARG A 104 -9.06 -23.50 -12.59
N TRP A 105 -10.18 -23.18 -11.96
CA TRP A 105 -11.43 -22.85 -12.65
C TRP A 105 -11.57 -21.35 -12.85
N LEU A 106 -11.11 -20.56 -11.88
CA LEU A 106 -11.15 -19.10 -11.92
C LEU A 106 -10.19 -18.52 -12.97
N ASP A 107 -9.12 -19.25 -13.34
CA ASP A 107 -8.16 -18.79 -14.35
C ASP A 107 -8.80 -18.47 -15.70
N ARG A 108 -9.86 -19.21 -16.08
CA ARG A 108 -10.60 -19.04 -17.34
C ARG A 108 -11.41 -17.76 -17.38
N LEU A 109 -11.80 -17.22 -16.22
CA LEU A 109 -12.56 -15.97 -16.14
C LEU A 109 -11.66 -14.74 -16.26
N PHE A 110 -10.43 -14.79 -15.75
CA PHE A 110 -9.55 -13.63 -15.63
C PHE A 110 -8.50 -13.59 -16.73
N THR A 111 -8.94 -13.33 -17.95
CA THR A 111 -8.05 -13.20 -19.11
C THR A 111 -7.12 -11.98 -19.01
N ARG A 112 -5.98 -12.01 -19.72
CA ARG A 112 -5.00 -10.90 -19.75
C ARG A 112 -5.63 -9.52 -20.05
N PRO A 113 -6.59 -9.38 -21.02
CA PRO A 113 -7.28 -8.11 -21.24
C PRO A 113 -8.07 -7.61 -20.02
N VAL A 114 -8.76 -8.52 -19.31
CA VAL A 114 -9.54 -8.18 -18.10
C VAL A 114 -8.60 -7.66 -17.00
N ILE A 115 -7.50 -8.36 -16.75
CA ILE A 115 -6.52 -7.95 -15.73
C ILE A 115 -5.92 -6.58 -16.07
N ARG A 116 -5.52 -6.34 -17.33
CA ARG A 116 -4.99 -5.05 -17.78
C ARG A 116 -6.02 -3.92 -17.66
N GLY A 117 -7.29 -4.19 -17.98
CA GLY A 117 -8.39 -3.24 -17.81
C GLY A 117 -8.58 -2.84 -16.34
N ILE A 118 -8.57 -3.83 -15.43
CA ILE A 118 -8.65 -3.57 -13.99
C ILE A 118 -7.44 -2.75 -13.53
N GLN A 119 -6.22 -3.12 -13.92
CA GLN A 119 -5.00 -2.39 -13.56
C GLN A 119 -5.01 -0.94 -14.05
N LEU A 120 -5.44 -0.69 -15.29
CA LEU A 120 -5.59 0.66 -15.82
C LEU A 120 -6.62 1.46 -15.03
N GLY A 121 -7.79 0.87 -14.75
CA GLY A 121 -8.84 1.49 -13.95
C GLY A 121 -8.37 1.87 -12.55
N LEU A 122 -7.67 0.96 -11.86
CA LEU A 122 -7.08 1.21 -10.55
C LEU A 122 -6.02 2.32 -10.60
N GLY A 123 -5.18 2.33 -11.64
CA GLY A 123 -4.19 3.39 -11.85
C GLY A 123 -4.84 4.76 -12.00
N LEU A 124 -5.89 4.88 -12.82
CA LEU A 124 -6.64 6.13 -13.01
C LEU A 124 -7.34 6.59 -11.72
N MET A 125 -7.88 5.65 -10.93
CA MET A 125 -8.45 5.95 -9.61
C MET A 125 -7.41 6.54 -8.66
N LEU A 126 -6.19 5.99 -8.63
CA LEU A 126 -5.09 6.50 -7.81
C LEU A 126 -4.61 7.87 -8.28
N VAL A 127 -4.51 8.10 -9.60
CA VAL A 127 -4.17 9.42 -10.15
C VAL A 127 -5.19 10.47 -9.70
N ARG A 128 -6.49 10.19 -9.89
CA ARG A 128 -7.56 11.07 -9.40
C ARG A 128 -7.45 11.34 -7.90
N SER A 129 -7.15 10.31 -7.11
CA SER A 129 -6.97 10.44 -5.66
C SER A 129 -5.79 11.34 -5.30
N GLY A 130 -4.67 11.19 -6.00
CA GLY A 130 -3.49 12.03 -5.84
C GLY A 130 -3.78 13.50 -6.20
N LEU A 131 -4.51 13.76 -7.28
CA LEU A 131 -4.94 15.12 -7.65
C LEU A 131 -5.89 15.73 -6.63
N ALA A 132 -6.81 14.92 -6.08
CA ALA A 132 -7.70 15.35 -5.00
C ALA A 132 -6.91 15.68 -3.71
N LEU A 133 -5.86 14.91 -3.41
CA LEU A 133 -4.97 15.16 -2.27
C LEU A 133 -4.14 16.44 -2.49
N ALA A 134 -3.61 16.66 -3.69
CA ALA A 134 -2.87 17.86 -4.06
C ALA A 134 -3.72 19.15 -3.97
N SER A 135 -5.02 19.02 -4.20
CA SER A 135 -5.99 20.12 -4.10
C SER A 135 -6.39 20.47 -2.65
N ARG A 136 -5.96 19.69 -1.64
CA ARG A 136 -6.30 20.00 -0.25
C ARG A 136 -5.51 21.22 0.25
N PRO A 137 -6.14 22.14 1.01
CA PRO A 137 -5.44 23.27 1.63
C PRO A 137 -4.36 22.85 2.62
N GLN A 138 -4.59 21.75 3.34
CA GLN A 138 -3.64 21.19 4.31
C GLN A 138 -2.75 20.13 3.66
N VAL A 139 -1.44 20.23 3.89
CA VAL A 139 -0.44 19.23 3.44
C VAL A 139 -0.40 18.03 4.38
N VAL A 140 -0.53 18.27 5.68
CA VAL A 140 -0.55 17.23 6.73
C VAL A 140 -1.93 17.23 7.36
N ALA A 141 -2.50 16.05 7.61
CA ALA A 141 -3.80 15.94 8.27
C ALA A 141 -3.78 16.64 9.64
N GLY A 142 -4.72 17.57 9.86
CA GLY A 142 -4.80 18.38 11.08
C GLY A 142 -3.77 19.51 11.17
N GLY A 143 -2.94 19.71 10.15
CA GLY A 143 -2.01 20.83 10.07
C GLY A 143 -2.65 22.11 9.53
N GLU A 144 -1.89 23.21 9.57
CA GLU A 144 -2.31 24.50 9.03
C GLU A 144 -2.49 24.45 7.51
N GLU A 145 -3.39 25.30 7.02
CA GLU A 145 -3.55 25.53 5.58
C GLU A 145 -2.31 26.21 5.02
N ARG A 146 -1.78 25.68 3.91
CA ARG A 146 -0.60 26.22 3.25
C ARG A 146 -0.86 26.44 1.78
N VAL A 147 -0.80 27.70 1.37
CA VAL A 147 -0.97 28.14 0.00
C VAL A 147 0.27 28.87 -0.49
N VAL A 148 0.53 28.77 -1.79
CA VAL A 148 1.55 29.54 -2.49
C VAL A 148 0.82 30.55 -3.38
N HIS A 149 1.15 31.82 -3.25
CA HIS A 149 0.57 32.86 -4.08
C HIS A 149 1.36 32.99 -5.38
N LEU A 150 0.71 32.74 -6.52
CA LEU A 150 1.29 32.88 -7.85
C LEU A 150 0.38 33.78 -8.69
N ALA A 151 0.91 34.89 -9.20
CA ALA A 151 0.18 35.84 -10.06
C ALA A 151 -1.24 36.18 -9.54
N ALA A 152 -1.34 36.56 -8.26
CA ALA A 152 -2.58 36.88 -7.53
C ALA A 152 -3.55 35.70 -7.23
N GLN A 153 -3.20 34.45 -7.57
CA GLN A 153 -3.97 33.27 -7.20
C GLN A 153 -3.32 32.51 -6.04
N ALA A 154 -4.11 32.10 -5.05
CA ALA A 154 -3.66 31.22 -3.98
C ALA A 154 -3.79 29.76 -4.44
N ILE A 155 -2.66 29.08 -4.60
CA ILE A 155 -2.60 27.67 -5.02
C ILE A 155 -2.26 26.82 -3.80
N PRO A 156 -2.99 25.73 -3.52
CA PRO A 156 -2.62 24.81 -2.44
C PRO A 156 -1.18 24.30 -2.62
N LEU A 157 -0.38 24.32 -1.54
CA LEU A 157 1.01 23.85 -1.55
C LEU A 157 1.10 22.40 -2.05
N GLY A 158 0.04 21.60 -1.87
CA GLY A 158 -0.07 20.24 -2.38
C GLY A 158 0.17 20.10 -3.89
N TRP A 159 -0.21 21.09 -4.71
CA TRP A 159 0.08 21.06 -6.16
C TRP A 159 1.57 21.23 -6.47
N VAL A 160 2.27 22.09 -5.74
CA VAL A 160 3.72 22.25 -5.87
C VAL A 160 4.42 20.96 -5.47
N LEU A 161 4.01 20.36 -4.35
CA LEU A 161 4.55 19.08 -3.88
C LEU A 161 4.27 17.95 -4.86
N ALA A 162 3.09 17.91 -5.49
CA ALA A 162 2.76 16.92 -6.51
C ALA A 162 3.66 17.07 -7.75
N ALA A 163 3.91 18.31 -8.21
CA ALA A 163 4.82 18.57 -9.33
C ALA A 163 6.26 18.15 -9.02
N LEU A 164 6.76 18.48 -7.82
CA LEU A 164 8.09 18.05 -7.36
C LEU A 164 8.19 16.53 -7.25
N THR A 165 7.17 15.88 -6.71
CA THR A 165 7.09 14.42 -6.60
C THR A 165 7.11 13.76 -8.00
N ALA A 166 6.36 14.30 -8.96
CA ALA A 166 6.39 13.82 -10.34
C ALA A 166 7.79 14.00 -10.96
N GLY A 167 8.46 15.13 -10.72
CA GLY A 167 9.83 15.37 -11.16
C GLY A 167 10.82 14.34 -10.58
N ILE A 168 10.74 14.07 -9.27
CA ILE A 168 11.55 13.05 -8.59
C ILE A 168 11.31 11.67 -9.22
N LEU A 169 10.05 11.30 -9.45
CA LEU A 169 9.70 10.02 -10.09
C LEU A 169 10.29 9.90 -11.49
N LEU A 170 10.10 10.89 -12.35
CA LEU A 170 10.62 10.88 -13.73
C LEU A 170 12.16 10.80 -13.76
N TRP A 171 12.83 11.54 -12.88
CA TRP A 171 14.28 11.48 -12.74
C TRP A 171 14.75 10.10 -12.26
N ALA A 172 14.10 9.55 -11.23
CA ALA A 172 14.45 8.25 -10.67
C ALA A 172 14.29 7.13 -11.71
N LEU A 173 13.21 7.16 -12.50
CA LEU A 173 12.95 6.22 -13.59
C LEU A 173 14.07 6.23 -14.65
N ARG A 174 14.65 7.40 -14.94
CA ARG A 174 15.79 7.53 -15.86
C ARG A 174 17.09 6.99 -15.26
N SER A 175 17.32 7.23 -13.96
CA SER A 175 18.59 6.91 -13.32
C SER A 175 18.83 5.41 -13.09
N ARG A 176 17.75 4.60 -13.02
CA ARG A 176 17.73 3.15 -12.67
C ARG A 176 18.48 2.73 -11.39
N ARG A 177 19.18 3.65 -10.71
CA ARG A 177 20.01 3.40 -9.52
C ARG A 177 19.21 3.46 -8.22
N TRP A 178 18.15 4.26 -8.19
CA TRP A 178 17.41 4.56 -6.96
C TRP A 178 15.96 4.08 -7.08
N PRO A 179 15.43 3.34 -6.09
CA PRO A 179 14.01 2.97 -6.05
C PRO A 179 13.13 4.22 -5.98
N PRO A 180 12.30 4.52 -7.00
CA PRO A 180 11.54 5.78 -7.05
C PRO A 180 10.62 5.98 -5.83
N THR A 181 10.05 4.89 -5.33
CA THR A 181 9.11 4.91 -4.20
C THR A 181 9.76 5.32 -2.89
N LEU A 182 11.00 4.88 -2.63
CA LEU A 182 11.75 5.28 -1.43
C LEU A 182 12.11 6.76 -1.46
N LEU A 183 12.48 7.28 -2.64
CA LEU A 183 12.77 8.71 -2.81
C LEU A 183 11.55 9.58 -2.55
N VAL A 184 10.39 9.19 -3.11
CA VAL A 184 9.12 9.90 -2.89
C VAL A 184 8.72 9.86 -1.42
N LEU A 185 8.88 8.71 -0.77
CA LEU A 185 8.56 8.57 0.65
C LEU A 185 9.49 9.42 1.53
N ALA A 186 10.79 9.40 1.27
CA ALA A 186 11.77 10.23 1.98
C ALA A 186 11.47 11.73 1.78
N PHE A 187 11.16 12.14 0.55
CA PHE A 187 10.75 13.51 0.25
C PHE A 187 9.49 13.89 1.04
N GLY A 188 8.45 13.05 1.03
CA GLY A 188 7.22 13.28 1.81
C GLY A 188 7.48 13.39 3.32
N GLY A 189 8.36 12.55 3.87
CA GLY A 189 8.76 12.61 5.27
C GLY A 189 9.48 13.92 5.64
N VAL A 190 10.42 14.36 4.81
CA VAL A 190 11.11 15.65 4.98
C VAL A 190 10.14 16.81 4.92
N VAL A 191 9.21 16.80 3.96
CA VAL A 191 8.16 17.82 3.84
C VAL A 191 7.27 17.84 5.10
N ALA A 192 6.85 16.67 5.59
CA ALA A 192 6.03 16.56 6.80
C ALA A 192 6.73 17.13 8.05
N LEU A 193 8.05 16.92 8.18
CA LEU A 193 8.87 17.50 9.24
C LEU A 193 9.00 19.02 9.07
N ALA A 194 9.32 19.50 7.87
CA ALA A 194 9.53 20.92 7.58
C ALA A 194 8.25 21.76 7.72
N VAL A 195 7.08 21.17 7.46
CA VAL A 195 5.78 21.81 7.59
C VAL A 195 5.28 21.85 9.05
N GLY A 196 6.00 21.23 9.99
CA GLY A 196 5.68 21.29 11.42
C GLY A 196 4.56 20.34 11.88
N GLY A 197 3.88 19.65 10.96
CA GLY A 197 2.83 18.68 11.31
C GLY A 197 3.37 17.46 12.06
N ALA A 198 4.66 17.14 11.89
CA ALA A 198 5.30 16.02 12.58
C ALA A 198 5.49 16.25 14.10
N GLY A 199 5.71 17.49 14.56
CA GLY A 199 5.94 17.77 15.98
C GLY A 199 4.71 17.44 16.84
N GLN A 200 3.53 17.79 16.35
CA GLN A 200 2.26 17.49 17.00
C GLN A 200 1.96 15.98 16.97
N LEU A 201 2.28 15.30 15.86
CA LEU A 201 2.14 13.85 15.75
C LEU A 201 3.10 13.10 16.68
N LEU A 202 4.38 13.47 16.71
CA LEU A 202 5.39 12.86 17.58
C LEU A 202 5.03 13.01 19.07
N GLY A 203 4.43 14.12 19.48
CA GLY A 203 3.93 14.33 20.85
C GLY A 203 2.80 13.37 21.25
N THR A 204 2.08 12.80 20.29
CA THR A 204 1.04 11.79 20.53
C THR A 204 1.53 10.35 20.46
N VAL A 205 2.77 10.12 19.99
CA VAL A 205 3.35 8.77 19.91
C VAL A 205 3.62 8.26 21.30
N ARG A 206 2.90 7.19 21.67
CA ARG A 206 3.17 6.42 22.88
C ARG A 206 3.86 5.13 22.50
N LEU A 207 5.08 4.94 22.98
CA LEU A 207 5.78 3.66 22.87
C LEU A 207 5.16 2.70 23.88
N GLY A 208 4.67 1.57 23.41
CA GLY A 208 4.05 0.55 24.25
C GLY A 208 3.63 -0.66 23.44
N LEU A 209 3.41 -1.78 24.12
CA LEU A 209 2.85 -2.97 23.48
C LEU A 209 1.34 -2.78 23.30
N ALA A 210 0.94 -2.38 22.10
CA ALA A 210 -0.46 -2.28 21.72
C ALA A 210 -0.81 -3.49 20.84
N LEU A 211 -1.34 -4.55 21.46
CA LEU A 211 -1.83 -5.71 20.74
C LEU A 211 -3.13 -5.32 20.00
N PRO A 212 -3.20 -5.47 18.67
CA PRO A 212 -4.43 -5.18 17.95
C PRO A 212 -5.49 -6.20 18.33
N VAL A 213 -6.65 -5.72 18.79
CA VAL A 213 -7.81 -6.56 19.05
C VAL A 213 -8.49 -6.87 17.71
N PRO A 214 -8.72 -8.15 17.36
CA PRO A 214 -9.46 -8.49 16.16
C PRO A 214 -10.86 -7.85 16.19
N ALA A 215 -11.12 -6.94 15.26
CA ALA A 215 -12.44 -6.35 15.09
C ALA A 215 -13.27 -7.26 14.19
N LEU A 216 -14.39 -7.77 14.71
CA LEU A 216 -15.36 -8.49 13.90
C LEU A 216 -16.13 -7.51 13.00
N PRO A 217 -16.19 -7.75 11.68
CA PRO A 217 -16.85 -6.85 10.76
C PRO A 217 -18.37 -6.99 10.85
N GLN A 218 -19.08 -5.90 10.66
CA GLN A 218 -20.54 -5.93 10.58
C GLN A 218 -20.99 -6.48 9.22
N PRO A 219 -22.18 -7.10 9.12
CA PRO A 219 -22.68 -7.67 7.86
C PRO A 219 -22.70 -6.65 6.70
N ARG A 220 -23.05 -5.40 6.98
CA ARG A 220 -23.02 -4.31 5.98
C ARG A 220 -21.61 -4.04 5.43
N ASP A 221 -20.61 -4.08 6.30
CA ASP A 221 -19.21 -3.87 5.93
C ASP A 221 -18.68 -5.07 5.14
N LEU A 222 -19.10 -6.28 5.49
CA LEU A 222 -18.80 -7.50 4.73
C LEU A 222 -19.38 -7.44 3.31
N ALA A 223 -20.63 -7.03 3.13
CA ALA A 223 -21.24 -6.93 1.81
C ALA A 223 -20.54 -5.87 0.94
N ALA A 224 -20.29 -4.69 1.51
CA ALA A 224 -19.57 -3.62 0.81
C ALA A 224 -18.13 -4.03 0.46
N ALA A 225 -17.43 -4.68 1.39
CA ALA A 225 -16.08 -5.18 1.14
C ALA A 225 -16.04 -6.24 0.04
N LEU A 226 -16.99 -7.18 0.06
CA LEU A 226 -17.04 -8.24 -0.95
C LEU A 226 -17.21 -7.64 -2.35
N LEU A 227 -18.19 -6.75 -2.53
CA LEU A 227 -18.53 -6.18 -3.82
C LEU A 227 -17.45 -5.22 -4.33
N TRP A 228 -16.99 -4.29 -3.48
CA TRP A 228 -16.14 -3.19 -3.92
C TRP A 228 -14.66 -3.49 -3.85
N LEU A 229 -14.22 -4.36 -2.95
CA LEU A 229 -12.81 -4.56 -2.65
C LEU A 229 -12.34 -5.96 -3.06
N VAL A 230 -13.06 -6.99 -2.64
CA VAL A 230 -12.63 -8.39 -2.82
C VAL A 230 -12.80 -8.85 -4.26
N LEU A 231 -13.97 -8.62 -4.85
CA LEU A 231 -14.25 -9.00 -6.24
C LEU A 231 -13.18 -8.50 -7.24
N PRO A 232 -12.78 -7.21 -7.25
CA PRO A 232 -11.69 -6.74 -8.12
C PRO A 232 -10.29 -7.21 -7.69
N GLN A 233 -10.11 -7.62 -6.42
CA GLN A 233 -8.83 -8.10 -5.90
C GLN A 233 -8.54 -9.56 -6.30
N ILE A 234 -9.57 -10.39 -6.46
CA ILE A 234 -9.41 -11.81 -6.87
C ILE A 234 -8.58 -11.95 -8.16
N PRO A 235 -8.91 -11.30 -9.29
CA PRO A 235 -8.11 -11.39 -10.52
C PRO A 235 -6.65 -10.99 -10.34
N LEU A 236 -6.36 -9.95 -9.54
CA LEU A 236 -4.99 -9.50 -9.29
C LEU A 236 -4.22 -10.50 -8.43
N THR A 237 -4.89 -11.11 -7.46
CA THR A 237 -4.28 -12.09 -6.55
C THR A 237 -3.93 -13.36 -7.32
N LEU A 238 -4.86 -13.86 -8.12
CA LEU A 238 -4.64 -15.01 -9.00
C LEU A 238 -3.60 -14.69 -10.07
N GLY A 239 -3.63 -13.49 -10.66
CA GLY A 239 -2.63 -13.12 -11.66
C GLY A 239 -1.21 -13.02 -11.13
N ASN A 240 -1.04 -12.52 -9.91
CA ASN A 240 0.28 -12.46 -9.28
C ASN A 240 0.76 -13.83 -8.76
N ALA A 241 -0.15 -14.69 -8.28
CA ALA A 241 0.20 -15.95 -7.63
C ALA A 241 0.21 -17.18 -8.56
N VAL A 242 -0.59 -17.17 -9.63
CA VAL A 242 -0.77 -18.32 -10.54
C VAL A 242 -0.20 -18.02 -11.92
N PHE A 243 -0.52 -16.87 -12.53
CA PHE A 243 -0.05 -16.58 -13.90
C PHE A 243 1.43 -16.24 -13.95
N ALA A 244 1.96 -15.48 -12.99
CA ALA A 244 3.36 -15.09 -12.97
C ALA A 244 4.34 -16.26 -12.74
N THR A 245 3.87 -17.37 -12.16
CA THR A 245 4.69 -18.57 -11.88
C THR A 245 4.62 -19.63 -12.97
N VAL A 246 3.68 -19.52 -13.92
CA VAL A 246 3.50 -20.47 -15.04
C VAL A 246 4.05 -19.89 -16.36
N ASP A 247 4.15 -18.56 -16.48
CA ASP A 247 4.71 -17.86 -17.64
C ASP A 247 6.25 -17.68 -17.59
N THR A 248 6.97 -18.42 -16.73
CA THR A 248 8.45 -18.48 -16.67
C THR A 248 8.96 -19.87 -17.01
#